data_AF-A0A7C8P2A8-F1
#
_entry.id   AF-A0A7C8P2A8-F1
#
_cell.length_a   1.000
_cell.length_b   1.000
_cell.length_c   1.000
_cell.angle_alpha   90.00
_cell.angle_beta   90.00
_cell.angle_gamma   90.00
#
_symmetry.space_group_name_H-M   'P 1'
#
loop_
_entity.id
_entity.type
_entity.pdbx_description
1 polymer ?
#
loop_
_entity_poly.entity_id
_entity_poly.type
_entity_poly.pdbx_seq_one_letter_code
_entity_poly.pdbx_strand_id
1 'polypeptide(L)'
;MDPEVLSHYYVLEVGHDASDTLIKLGFRRQSLKWHPDKNVGASPTRLALCNAMMGKLNDAYRCLRDPDARRLYELRCASIVFTHASDPGNRFREEFEAQRRAREEERQRQRREEQERNAARQREREAHERRRREAEEREREQREAEERERRERAERARRAAEERERVERERQEQERRWREQRQQEQSRRRHGAQEHQSRTTEPNGFTFSHFTEREWEAFFYILRVLIILHEVASENRRQDSTSSSTPFSGSTSGTPRSSFGGSTTSNQSSPRSSFGGSTTSDRSTPRSSYSGWTASNSSTPRSSFSESTTSDGGASRPSFSAPNPPPESPRPTQERTNEDFTEPAEPSYSSYQPRTESNFVPLPKYSSRARWSQAELDALLKLRRDHPRETWDYVARRLNSHFGNARNGNAVRLKHSKHTR
;
A
#
# COMPACT_ATOMS: atom_id res chain seq x y z
N MET A 1 35.35 -49.00 23.51
CA MET A 1 34.27 -49.34 22.57
C MET A 1 33.15 -48.37 22.85
N ASP A 2 32.93 -47.42 21.94
CA ASP A 2 31.79 -46.53 22.06
C ASP A 2 30.48 -47.32 21.91
N PRO A 3 29.40 -46.97 22.63
CA PRO A 3 28.16 -47.73 22.56
C PRO A 3 27.52 -47.59 21.18
N GLU A 4 27.40 -48.71 20.46
CA GLU A 4 26.73 -48.74 19.16
C GLU A 4 25.29 -48.23 19.25
N VAL A 5 25.01 -47.12 18.57
CA VAL A 5 23.69 -46.52 18.45
C VAL A 5 23.02 -47.09 17.20
N LEU A 6 22.20 -48.12 17.41
CA LEU A 6 21.45 -48.84 16.39
C LEU A 6 19.98 -48.44 16.42
N SER A 7 19.31 -48.44 15.27
CA SER A 7 17.85 -48.28 15.25
C SER A 7 17.13 -49.56 15.67
N HIS A 8 15.88 -49.42 16.13
CA HIS A 8 15.01 -50.55 16.41
C HIS A 8 14.73 -51.39 15.15
N TYR A 9 14.74 -50.77 13.96
CA TYR A 9 14.60 -51.44 12.66
C TYR A 9 15.82 -52.33 12.37
N TYR A 10 17.03 -51.80 12.56
CA TYR A 10 18.28 -52.54 12.40
C TYR A 10 18.40 -53.70 13.40
N VAL A 11 18.05 -53.47 14.67
CA VAL A 11 18.05 -54.50 15.73
C VAL A 11 17.11 -55.68 15.41
N LEU A 12 15.95 -55.41 14.81
CA LEU A 12 15.02 -56.46 14.35
C LEU A 12 15.36 -57.03 12.96
N GLU A 13 16.40 -56.52 12.28
CA GLU A 13 16.78 -56.89 10.90
C GLU A 13 15.62 -56.71 9.89
N VAL A 14 14.92 -55.57 9.95
CA VAL A 14 13.79 -55.20 9.07
C VAL A 14 13.97 -53.80 8.45
N GLY A 15 13.31 -53.55 7.30
CA GLY A 15 13.27 -52.22 6.67
C GLY A 15 12.48 -51.18 7.47
N HIS A 16 12.66 -49.90 7.15
CA HIS A 16 11.92 -48.79 7.77
C HIS A 16 10.41 -48.83 7.45
N ASP A 17 10.07 -49.41 6.31
CA ASP A 17 8.73 -49.61 5.74
C ASP A 17 8.09 -50.93 6.18
N ALA A 18 8.76 -51.71 7.04
CA ALA A 18 8.28 -53.00 7.49
C ALA A 18 6.89 -52.91 8.12
N SER A 19 6.00 -53.79 7.66
CA SER A 19 4.67 -53.99 8.23
C SER A 19 4.73 -54.69 9.58
N ASP A 20 3.65 -54.59 10.37
CA ASP A 20 3.54 -55.22 11.69
C ASP A 20 3.78 -56.75 11.65
N THR A 21 3.47 -57.42 10.54
CA THR A 21 3.72 -58.85 10.36
C THR A 21 5.22 -59.12 10.18
N LEU A 22 5.94 -58.29 9.43
CA LEU A 22 7.39 -58.38 9.29
C LEU A 22 8.11 -58.02 10.60
N ILE A 23 7.65 -57.02 11.34
CA ILE A 23 8.18 -56.65 12.66
C ILE A 23 8.02 -57.81 13.66
N LYS A 24 6.84 -58.44 13.72
CA LYS A 24 6.60 -59.65 14.53
C LYS A 24 7.48 -60.82 14.12
N LEU A 25 7.68 -61.04 12.82
CA LEU A 25 8.50 -62.12 12.29
C LEU A 25 10.00 -61.91 12.58
N GLY A 26 10.50 -60.68 12.38
CA GLY A 26 11.88 -60.28 12.71
C GLY A 26 12.18 -60.44 14.19
N PHE A 27 11.28 -59.96 15.07
CA PHE A 27 11.38 -60.21 16.51
C PHE A 27 11.43 -61.71 16.83
N ARG A 28 10.49 -62.52 16.32
CA ARG A 28 10.50 -63.98 16.54
C ARG A 28 11.81 -64.64 16.09
N ARG A 29 12.33 -64.25 14.91
CA ARG A 29 13.60 -64.78 14.37
C ARG A 29 14.78 -64.44 15.28
N GLN A 30 14.88 -63.19 15.71
CA GLN A 30 15.99 -62.71 16.54
C GLN A 30 15.89 -63.21 17.99
N SER A 31 14.70 -63.25 18.59
CA SER A 31 14.51 -63.84 19.92
C SER A 31 14.95 -65.31 19.94
N LEU A 32 14.62 -66.11 18.91
CA LEU A 32 15.07 -67.50 18.81
C LEU A 32 16.59 -67.66 18.64
N LYS A 33 17.30 -66.64 18.13
CA LYS A 33 18.76 -66.62 17.98
C LYS A 33 19.46 -66.28 19.30
N TRP A 34 18.88 -65.37 20.08
CA TRP A 34 19.46 -64.80 21.30
C TRP A 34 18.86 -65.33 22.62
N HIS A 35 17.89 -66.25 22.56
CA HIS A 35 17.26 -66.81 23.77
C HIS A 35 18.28 -67.57 24.64
N PRO A 36 18.26 -67.39 25.99
CA PRO A 36 19.19 -68.08 26.88
C PRO A 36 19.08 -69.61 26.82
N ASP A 37 17.86 -70.15 26.66
CA ASP A 37 17.60 -71.60 26.53
C ASP A 37 18.35 -72.27 25.35
N LYS A 38 18.61 -71.52 24.27
CA LYS A 38 19.39 -71.99 23.12
C LYS A 38 20.90 -71.73 23.26
N ASN A 39 21.32 -71.09 24.33
CA ASN A 39 22.70 -70.72 24.62
C ASN A 39 23.17 -71.22 26.01
N VAL A 40 22.48 -72.20 26.63
CA VAL A 40 22.76 -72.69 28.00
C VAL A 40 24.20 -73.22 28.17
N GLY A 41 24.81 -73.78 27.13
CA GLY A 41 26.19 -74.25 27.13
C GLY A 41 27.24 -73.24 26.65
N ALA A 42 26.88 -71.96 26.47
CA ALA A 42 27.80 -70.94 25.99
C ALA A 42 28.67 -70.34 27.11
N SER A 43 29.72 -69.59 26.75
CA SER A 43 30.57 -68.91 27.73
C SER A 43 29.80 -67.82 28.50
N PRO A 44 30.15 -67.51 29.77
CA PRO A 44 29.46 -66.49 30.56
C PRO A 44 29.35 -65.13 29.85
N THR A 45 30.40 -64.72 29.15
CA THR A 45 30.43 -63.51 28.31
C THR A 45 29.38 -63.54 27.20
N ARG A 46 29.15 -64.70 26.58
CA ARG A 46 28.14 -64.88 25.54
C ARG A 46 26.72 -64.88 26.10
N LEU A 47 26.48 -65.48 27.28
CA LEU A 47 25.18 -65.38 27.96
C LEU A 47 24.84 -63.92 28.31
N ALA A 48 25.81 -63.16 28.84
CA ALA A 48 25.63 -61.74 29.13
C ALA A 48 25.26 -60.94 27.87
N LEU A 49 25.92 -61.20 26.74
CA LEU A 49 25.60 -60.58 25.44
C LEU A 49 24.21 -61.00 24.94
N CYS A 50 23.83 -62.27 25.07
CA CYS A 50 22.50 -62.77 24.71
C CYS A 50 21.40 -62.04 25.51
N ASN A 51 21.57 -61.91 26.83
CA ASN A 51 20.63 -61.18 27.70
C ASN A 51 20.53 -59.69 27.33
N ALA A 52 21.66 -59.02 27.07
CA ALA A 52 21.68 -57.62 26.66
C ALA A 52 20.99 -57.41 25.28
N MET A 53 21.23 -58.31 24.32
CA MET A 53 20.56 -58.27 23.02
C MET A 53 19.07 -58.58 23.12
N MET A 54 18.66 -59.54 23.96
CA MET A 54 17.25 -59.84 24.20
C MET A 54 16.50 -58.65 24.83
N GLY A 55 17.14 -57.89 25.72
CA GLY A 55 16.63 -56.61 26.20
C GLY A 55 16.38 -55.61 25.06
N LYS A 56 17.39 -55.34 24.23
CA LYS A 56 17.27 -54.46 23.05
C LYS A 56 16.18 -54.92 22.08
N LEU A 57 16.02 -56.23 21.85
CA LEU A 57 14.97 -56.79 20.99
C LEU A 57 13.57 -56.56 21.56
N ASN A 58 13.39 -56.73 22.88
CA ASN A 58 12.12 -56.48 23.55
C ASN A 58 11.73 -55.00 23.47
N ASP A 59 12.68 -54.09 23.71
CA ASP A 59 12.42 -52.65 23.61
C ASP A 59 12.14 -52.20 22.17
N ALA A 60 12.88 -52.73 21.19
CA ALA A 60 12.63 -52.50 19.77
C ALA A 60 11.22 -52.97 19.36
N TYR A 61 10.83 -54.19 19.73
CA TYR A 61 9.50 -54.72 19.42
C TYR A 61 8.38 -53.95 20.14
N ARG A 62 8.55 -53.58 21.42
CA ARG A 62 7.58 -52.74 22.15
C ARG A 62 7.40 -51.38 21.48
N CYS A 63 8.47 -50.75 21.02
CA CYS A 63 8.44 -49.44 20.37
C CYS A 63 7.84 -49.48 18.96
N LEU A 64 8.10 -50.54 18.19
CA LEU A 64 7.67 -50.64 16.78
C LEU A 64 6.31 -51.34 16.58
N ARG A 65 5.80 -52.08 17.57
CA ARG A 65 4.49 -52.75 17.54
C ARG A 65 3.32 -51.77 17.66
N ASP A 66 3.49 -50.70 18.41
CA ASP A 66 2.47 -49.67 18.62
C ASP A 66 2.66 -48.55 17.58
N PRO A 67 1.67 -48.27 16.70
CA PRO A 67 1.78 -47.25 15.66
C PRO A 67 2.13 -45.85 16.18
N ASP A 68 1.63 -45.45 17.35
CA ASP A 68 1.89 -44.12 17.90
C ASP A 68 3.31 -44.02 18.48
N ALA A 69 3.74 -45.05 19.22
CA ALA A 69 5.12 -45.16 19.70
C ALA A 69 6.12 -45.25 18.53
N ARG A 70 5.78 -45.98 17.47
CA ARG A 70 6.57 -46.08 16.22
C ARG A 70 6.71 -44.70 15.58
N ARG A 71 5.62 -43.96 15.40
CA ARG A 71 5.65 -42.63 14.79
C ARG A 71 6.48 -41.62 15.60
N LEU A 72 6.34 -41.63 16.93
CA LEU A 72 7.17 -40.81 17.82
C LEU A 72 8.65 -41.20 17.74
N TYR A 73 8.94 -42.49 17.57
CA TYR A 73 10.29 -42.99 17.38
C TYR A 73 10.89 -42.56 16.03
N GLU A 74 10.14 -42.62 14.93
CA GLU A 74 10.58 -42.17 13.60
C GLU A 74 10.90 -40.67 13.59
N LEU A 75 10.06 -39.84 14.23
CA LEU A 75 10.34 -38.42 14.45
C LEU A 75 11.62 -38.19 15.26
N ARG A 76 11.94 -39.09 16.21
CA ARG A 76 13.18 -39.04 16.98
C ARG A 76 14.39 -39.54 16.16
N CYS A 77 14.23 -40.51 15.27
CA CYS A 77 15.30 -40.98 14.37
C CYS A 77 15.89 -39.85 13.53
N ALA A 78 15.06 -38.87 13.12
CA ALA A 78 15.52 -37.70 12.38
C ALA A 78 16.60 -36.85 13.11
N SER A 79 16.70 -36.95 14.45
CA SER A 79 17.74 -36.27 15.24
C SER A 79 18.90 -37.17 15.69
N ILE A 80 18.77 -38.50 15.58
CA ILE A 80 19.79 -39.47 15.99
C ILE A 80 20.80 -39.71 14.87
N VAL A 81 22.08 -39.86 15.19
CA VAL A 81 23.11 -40.39 14.28
C VAL A 81 23.25 -41.87 14.60
N PHE A 82 22.93 -42.77 13.67
CA PHE A 82 23.14 -44.20 13.84
C PHE A 82 24.57 -44.57 13.43
N THR A 83 25.17 -45.59 14.05
CA THR A 83 26.57 -45.94 13.83
C THR A 83 26.83 -46.66 12.51
N HIS A 84 25.81 -47.28 11.90
CA HIS A 84 25.93 -47.94 10.60
C HIS A 84 25.30 -47.08 9.51
N ALA A 85 26.02 -46.89 8.39
CA ALA A 85 25.51 -46.17 7.22
C ALA A 85 24.27 -46.85 6.61
N SER A 86 24.22 -48.18 6.63
CA SER A 86 23.10 -48.99 6.14
C SER A 86 21.93 -49.13 7.14
N ASP A 87 21.94 -48.42 8.27
CA ASP A 87 20.84 -48.45 9.23
C ASP A 87 19.58 -47.81 8.61
N PRO A 88 18.43 -48.51 8.52
CA PRO A 88 17.17 -47.95 8.01
C PRO A 88 16.71 -46.67 8.73
N GLY A 89 17.18 -46.44 9.95
CA GLY A 89 16.93 -45.23 10.74
C GLY A 89 17.52 -43.95 10.11
N ASN A 90 18.56 -44.04 9.29
CA ASN A 90 19.20 -42.87 8.66
C ASN A 90 18.26 -42.16 7.67
N ARG A 91 17.36 -42.90 7.02
CA ARG A 91 16.40 -42.35 6.05
C ARG A 91 15.51 -41.24 6.65
N PHE A 92 15.09 -41.38 7.91
CA PHE A 92 14.26 -40.36 8.59
C PHE A 92 15.02 -39.03 8.79
N ARG A 93 16.34 -39.09 9.00
CA ARG A 93 17.22 -37.92 9.06
C ARG A 93 17.37 -37.29 7.67
N GLU A 94 17.64 -38.10 6.66
CA GLU A 94 17.80 -37.64 5.27
C GLU A 94 16.53 -36.96 4.75
N GLU A 95 15.35 -37.55 4.98
CA GLU A 95 14.05 -36.95 4.62
C GLU A 95 13.81 -35.62 5.34
N PHE A 96 14.14 -35.53 6.64
CA PHE A 96 14.00 -34.29 7.42
C PHE A 96 14.96 -33.20 6.93
N GLU A 97 16.22 -33.55 6.63
CA GLU A 97 17.19 -32.62 6.05
C GLU A 97 16.78 -32.18 4.65
N ALA A 98 16.31 -33.09 3.78
CA ALA A 98 15.83 -32.76 2.45
C ALA A 98 14.63 -31.81 2.50
N GLN A 99 13.66 -32.06 3.38
CA GLN A 99 12.52 -31.16 3.58
C GLN A 99 12.97 -29.77 4.10
N ARG A 100 13.98 -29.71 4.98
CA ARG A 100 14.56 -28.44 5.43
C ARG A 100 15.25 -27.68 4.30
N ARG A 101 16.09 -28.36 3.50
CA ARG A 101 16.80 -27.79 2.34
C ARG A 101 15.80 -27.24 1.31
N ALA A 102 14.79 -28.03 0.93
CA ALA A 102 13.74 -27.59 0.00
C ALA A 102 13.01 -26.33 0.49
N ARG A 103 12.63 -26.27 1.79
CA ARG A 103 12.03 -25.05 2.38
C ARG A 103 13.00 -23.87 2.41
N GLU A 104 14.30 -24.10 2.59
CA GLU A 104 15.33 -23.06 2.60
C GLU A 104 15.58 -22.51 1.19
N GLU A 105 15.66 -23.39 0.18
CA GLU A 105 15.76 -23.07 -1.24
C GLU A 105 14.54 -22.28 -1.74
N GLU A 106 13.32 -22.69 -1.37
CA GLU A 106 12.09 -21.95 -1.68
C GLU A 106 12.15 -20.53 -1.09
N ARG A 107 12.54 -20.38 0.18
CA ARG A 107 12.72 -19.06 0.81
C ARG A 107 13.83 -18.24 0.13
N GLN A 108 14.88 -18.87 -0.38
CA GLN A 108 15.93 -18.18 -1.13
C GLN A 108 15.43 -17.74 -2.52
N ARG A 109 14.68 -18.60 -3.22
CA ARG A 109 14.06 -18.31 -4.51
C ARG A 109 13.12 -17.12 -4.42
N GLN A 110 12.18 -17.13 -3.46
CA GLN A 110 11.27 -16.02 -3.21
C GLN A 110 12.01 -14.69 -2.96
N ARG A 111 13.11 -14.71 -2.17
CA ARG A 111 13.96 -13.52 -1.96
C ARG A 111 14.66 -13.05 -3.23
N ARG A 112 15.15 -13.94 -4.10
CA ARG A 112 15.78 -13.58 -5.37
C ARG A 112 14.77 -12.98 -6.34
N GLU A 113 13.58 -13.58 -6.47
CA GLU A 113 12.48 -13.06 -7.30
C GLU A 113 12.00 -11.69 -6.79
N GLU A 114 11.93 -11.48 -5.48
CA GLU A 114 11.61 -10.17 -4.91
C GLU A 114 12.73 -9.13 -5.16
N GLN A 115 14.00 -9.50 -5.00
CA GLN A 115 15.14 -8.64 -5.29
C GLN A 115 15.18 -8.24 -6.77
N GLU A 116 14.96 -9.19 -7.68
CA GLU A 116 14.89 -8.93 -9.12
C GLU A 116 13.71 -8.02 -9.47
N ARG A 117 12.52 -8.26 -8.90
CA ARG A 117 11.34 -7.40 -9.07
C ARG A 117 11.56 -6.00 -8.50
N ASN A 118 12.33 -5.85 -7.43
CA ASN A 118 12.73 -4.55 -6.88
C ASN A 118 13.72 -3.84 -7.80
N ALA A 119 14.74 -4.55 -8.30
CA ALA A 119 15.72 -4.02 -9.24
C ALA A 119 15.08 -3.62 -10.59
N ALA A 120 14.12 -4.41 -11.10
CA ALA A 120 13.36 -4.08 -12.29
C ALA A 120 12.57 -2.78 -12.12
N ARG A 121 11.81 -2.64 -11.01
CA ARG A 121 11.09 -1.40 -10.68
C ARG A 121 12.01 -0.19 -10.49
N GLN A 122 13.22 -0.39 -9.99
CA GLN A 122 14.22 0.67 -9.90
C GLN A 122 14.72 1.08 -11.29
N ARG A 123 15.11 0.12 -12.15
CA ARG A 123 15.51 0.36 -13.55
C ARG A 123 14.43 1.07 -14.35
N GLU A 124 13.15 0.72 -14.16
CA GLU A 124 12.01 1.39 -14.78
C GLU A 124 11.88 2.85 -14.35
N ARG A 125 12.05 3.15 -13.06
CA ARG A 125 12.04 4.52 -12.52
C ARG A 125 13.20 5.33 -13.08
N GLU A 126 14.41 4.78 -13.05
CA GLU A 126 15.61 5.42 -13.61
C GLU A 126 15.46 5.67 -15.12
N ALA A 127 14.90 4.72 -15.87
CA ALA A 127 14.62 4.89 -17.30
C ALA A 127 13.51 5.92 -17.57
N HIS A 128 12.48 5.99 -16.73
CA HIS A 128 11.44 7.00 -16.81
C HIS A 128 12.00 8.41 -16.51
N GLU A 129 12.80 8.56 -15.46
CA GLU A 129 13.49 9.83 -15.17
C GLU A 129 14.44 10.25 -16.27
N ARG A 130 15.20 9.31 -16.84
CA ARG A 130 16.10 9.57 -17.98
C ARG A 130 15.33 10.11 -19.19
N ARG A 131 14.26 9.41 -19.60
CA ARG A 131 13.36 9.87 -20.68
C ARG A 131 12.75 11.23 -20.40
N ARG A 132 12.42 11.54 -19.14
CA ARG A 132 11.90 12.86 -18.77
C ARG A 132 12.96 13.95 -18.93
N ARG A 133 14.19 13.71 -18.48
CA ARG A 133 15.32 14.64 -18.65
C ARG A 133 15.66 14.86 -20.12
N GLU A 134 15.74 13.79 -20.91
CA GLU A 134 15.97 13.85 -22.36
C GLU A 134 14.85 14.63 -23.08
N ALA A 135 13.60 14.51 -22.63
CA ALA A 135 12.48 15.30 -23.18
C ALA A 135 12.56 16.78 -22.76
N GLU A 136 12.85 17.08 -21.48
CA GLU A 136 13.07 18.44 -20.97
C GLU A 136 14.26 19.13 -21.68
N GLU A 137 15.31 18.38 -22.04
CA GLU A 137 16.47 18.86 -22.79
C GLU A 137 16.13 19.15 -24.24
N ARG A 138 15.50 18.21 -24.96
CA ARG A 138 15.01 18.44 -26.34
C ARG A 138 14.04 19.61 -26.44
N GLU A 139 13.18 19.81 -25.44
CA GLU A 139 12.26 20.94 -25.41
C GLU A 139 13.02 22.28 -25.24
N ARG A 140 14.10 22.30 -24.44
CA ARG A 140 14.99 23.48 -24.32
C ARG A 140 15.71 23.76 -25.64
N GLU A 141 16.28 22.73 -26.27
CA GLU A 141 16.95 22.86 -27.58
C GLU A 141 15.98 23.39 -28.65
N GLN A 142 14.74 22.89 -28.70
CA GLN A 142 13.70 23.39 -29.60
C GLN A 142 13.36 24.86 -29.33
N ARG A 143 13.14 25.24 -28.07
CA ARG A 143 12.86 26.64 -27.70
C ARG A 143 14.03 27.58 -28.04
N GLU A 144 15.27 27.13 -27.83
CA GLU A 144 16.46 27.88 -28.24
C GLU A 144 16.58 28.00 -29.76
N ALA A 145 16.29 26.94 -30.52
CA ALA A 145 16.29 26.96 -31.98
C ALA A 145 15.21 27.89 -32.53
N GLU A 146 13.98 27.82 -32.01
CA GLU A 146 12.88 28.74 -32.33
C GLU A 146 13.22 30.19 -31.99
N GLU A 147 13.87 30.45 -30.86
CA GLU A 147 14.32 31.80 -30.51
C GLU A 147 15.44 32.30 -31.44
N ARG A 148 16.42 31.46 -31.77
CA ARG A 148 17.47 31.79 -32.75
C ARG A 148 16.84 32.13 -34.10
N GLU A 149 15.93 31.30 -34.60
CA GLU A 149 15.23 31.55 -35.85
C GLU A 149 14.37 32.83 -35.77
N ARG A 150 13.67 33.09 -34.66
CA ARG A 150 12.92 34.33 -34.44
C ARG A 150 13.83 35.55 -34.47
N ARG A 151 15.02 35.49 -33.87
CA ARG A 151 16.03 36.56 -33.89
C ARG A 151 16.55 36.79 -35.31
N GLU A 152 16.92 35.73 -36.03
CA GLU A 152 17.35 35.83 -37.44
C GLU A 152 16.26 36.41 -38.35
N ARG A 153 15.01 35.92 -38.24
CA ARG A 153 13.87 36.44 -39.01
C ARG A 153 13.63 37.92 -38.72
N ALA A 154 13.72 38.33 -37.45
CA ALA A 154 13.60 39.74 -37.05
C ALA A 154 14.75 40.60 -37.59
N GLU A 155 15.98 40.09 -37.62
CA GLU A 155 17.14 40.80 -38.20
C GLU A 155 17.03 40.93 -39.72
N ARG A 156 16.67 39.85 -40.43
CA ARG A 156 16.39 39.87 -41.87
C ARG A 156 15.27 40.86 -42.21
N ALA A 157 14.21 40.93 -41.39
CA ALA A 157 13.13 41.89 -41.55
C ALA A 157 13.59 43.35 -41.31
N ARG A 158 14.48 43.61 -40.34
CA ARG A 158 15.08 44.94 -40.12
C ARG A 158 15.93 45.37 -41.31
N ARG A 159 16.86 44.53 -41.76
CA ARG A 159 17.71 44.80 -42.94
C ARG A 159 16.86 45.09 -44.18
N ALA A 160 15.80 44.30 -44.42
CA ALA A 160 14.87 44.53 -45.52
C ALA A 160 14.02 45.81 -45.37
N ALA A 161 13.71 46.24 -44.14
CA ALA A 161 13.05 47.51 -43.90
C ALA A 161 13.97 48.71 -44.15
N GLU A 162 15.23 48.63 -43.69
CA GLU A 162 16.28 49.63 -43.96
C GLU A 162 16.56 49.76 -45.47
N GLU A 163 16.63 48.64 -46.18
CA GLU A 163 16.79 48.62 -47.65
C GLU A 163 15.57 49.25 -48.36
N ARG A 164 14.34 48.90 -47.96
CA ARG A 164 13.12 49.53 -48.49
C ARG A 164 13.10 51.03 -48.23
N GLU A 165 13.50 51.47 -47.05
CA GLU A 165 13.59 52.90 -46.72
C GLU A 165 14.66 53.60 -47.57
N ARG A 166 15.83 52.96 -47.77
CA ARG A 166 16.89 53.47 -48.64
C ARG A 166 16.40 53.64 -50.09
N VAL A 167 15.74 52.62 -50.65
CA VAL A 167 15.17 52.65 -52.02
C VAL A 167 14.04 53.68 -52.13
N GLU A 168 13.18 53.81 -51.11
CA GLU A 168 12.12 54.81 -51.06
C GLU A 168 12.68 56.24 -51.03
N ARG A 169 13.73 56.49 -50.21
CA ARG A 169 14.45 57.77 -50.19
C ARG A 169 15.09 58.09 -51.53
N GLU A 170 15.75 57.11 -52.18
CA GLU A 170 16.30 57.28 -53.53
C GLU A 170 15.20 57.57 -54.58
N ARG A 171 14.04 56.91 -54.50
CA ARG A 171 12.89 57.19 -55.38
C ARG A 171 12.36 58.60 -55.16
N GLN A 172 12.21 59.03 -53.91
CA GLN A 172 11.77 60.39 -53.57
C GLN A 172 12.77 61.44 -54.03
N GLU A 173 14.08 61.20 -53.93
CA GLU A 173 15.10 62.07 -54.51
C GLU A 173 15.02 62.15 -56.03
N GLN A 174 14.88 61.03 -56.73
CA GLN A 174 14.72 61.03 -58.19
C GLN A 174 13.45 61.76 -58.60
N GLU A 175 12.33 61.54 -57.90
CA GLU A 175 11.08 62.25 -58.16
C GLU A 175 11.20 63.75 -57.88
N ARG A 176 11.94 64.15 -56.84
CA ARG A 176 12.24 65.57 -56.56
C ARG A 176 13.07 66.18 -57.67
N ARG A 177 14.15 65.53 -58.11
CA ARG A 177 14.99 65.97 -59.24
C ARG A 177 14.18 66.06 -60.55
N TRP A 178 13.29 65.11 -60.80
CA TRP A 178 12.39 65.12 -61.96
C TRP A 178 11.39 66.29 -61.89
N ARG A 179 10.79 66.54 -60.72
CA ARG A 179 9.92 67.70 -60.48
C ARG A 179 10.68 69.03 -60.65
N GLU A 180 11.89 69.14 -60.14
CA GLU A 180 12.79 70.28 -60.31
C GLU A 180 13.13 70.52 -61.80
N GLN A 181 13.51 69.48 -62.54
CA GLN A 181 13.75 69.56 -63.99
C GLN A 181 12.49 69.99 -64.76
N ARG A 182 11.33 69.40 -64.46
CA ARG A 182 10.03 69.77 -65.03
C ARG A 182 9.66 71.24 -64.74
N GLN A 183 9.96 71.74 -63.55
CA GLN A 183 9.77 73.16 -63.21
C GLN A 183 10.74 74.07 -63.97
N GLN A 184 12.03 73.70 -64.07
CA GLN A 184 12.99 74.45 -64.91
C GLN A 184 12.58 74.46 -66.38
N GLU A 185 12.09 73.34 -66.90
CA GLU A 185 11.59 73.24 -68.28
C GLU A 185 10.32 74.08 -68.47
N GLN A 186 9.37 74.06 -67.52
CA GLN A 186 8.22 74.96 -67.55
C GLN A 186 8.61 76.44 -67.46
N SER A 187 9.60 76.79 -66.64
CA SER A 187 10.12 78.17 -66.55
C SER A 187 10.83 78.59 -67.83
N ARG A 188 11.62 77.70 -68.46
CA ARG A 188 12.19 77.92 -69.80
C ARG A 188 11.11 78.07 -70.87
N ARG A 189 10.10 77.21 -70.87
CA ARG A 189 8.94 77.31 -71.77
C ARG A 189 8.11 78.56 -71.49
N ARG A 190 8.04 79.06 -70.25
CA ARG A 190 7.38 80.34 -69.90
C ARG A 190 8.17 81.54 -70.37
N HIS A 191 9.50 81.53 -70.25
CA HIS A 191 10.34 82.58 -70.85
C HIS A 191 10.27 82.56 -72.38
N GLY A 192 10.38 81.39 -73.02
CA GLY A 192 10.18 81.27 -74.47
C GLY A 192 8.74 81.58 -74.92
N ALA A 193 7.74 81.33 -74.08
CA ALA A 193 6.36 81.75 -74.33
C ALA A 193 6.15 83.25 -74.10
N GLN A 194 6.93 83.92 -73.24
CA GLN A 194 6.98 85.38 -73.18
C GLN A 194 7.66 85.97 -74.43
N GLU A 195 8.71 85.32 -74.95
CA GLU A 195 9.30 85.67 -76.25
C GLU A 195 8.30 85.45 -77.41
N HIS A 196 7.44 84.44 -77.34
CA HIS A 196 6.38 84.24 -78.33
C HIS A 196 5.13 85.11 -78.10
N GLN A 197 4.75 85.47 -76.87
CA GLN A 197 3.59 86.33 -76.55
C GLN A 197 3.82 87.81 -76.88
N SER A 198 5.05 88.23 -77.14
CA SER A 198 5.33 89.52 -77.79
C SER A 198 4.96 89.54 -79.29
N ARG A 199 4.43 88.43 -79.83
CA ARG A 199 3.66 88.38 -81.07
C ARG A 199 2.26 87.78 -80.82
N THR A 200 1.24 88.47 -81.33
CA THR A 200 -0.19 88.10 -81.36
C THR A 200 -0.94 88.11 -80.02
N THR A 201 -1.61 89.24 -79.78
CA THR A 201 -2.79 89.38 -78.91
C THR A 201 -4.06 89.23 -79.75
N GLU A 202 -5.01 88.39 -79.34
CA GLU A 202 -6.45 88.53 -79.61
C GLU A 202 -7.24 87.76 -78.54
N PRO A 203 -8.28 88.33 -77.89
CA PRO A 203 -9.13 87.61 -76.94
C PRO A 203 -10.47 87.21 -77.56
N ASN A 204 -10.79 85.91 -77.59
CA ASN A 204 -12.15 85.45 -77.87
C ASN A 204 -12.73 84.72 -76.65
N GLY A 205 -13.83 85.25 -76.13
CA GLY A 205 -14.64 84.55 -75.13
C GLY A 205 -15.39 83.39 -75.77
N PHE A 206 -15.56 82.29 -75.01
CA PHE A 206 -16.38 81.18 -75.44
C PHE A 206 -17.53 80.96 -74.44
N THR A 207 -18.75 81.09 -74.92
CA THR A 207 -19.97 80.97 -74.14
C THR A 207 -20.26 79.51 -73.78
N PHE A 208 -20.71 79.28 -72.55
CA PHE A 208 -21.05 77.96 -72.05
C PHE A 208 -22.38 77.49 -72.67
N SER A 209 -22.38 76.36 -73.37
CA SER A 209 -23.54 75.84 -74.10
C SER A 209 -24.67 75.40 -73.16
N HIS A 210 -25.91 75.73 -73.50
CA HIS A 210 -27.09 75.15 -72.85
C HIS A 210 -27.18 73.65 -73.16
N PHE A 211 -27.19 72.82 -72.11
CA PHE A 211 -27.39 71.37 -72.22
C PHE A 211 -28.84 71.07 -72.65
N THR A 212 -29.03 70.21 -73.63
CA THR A 212 -30.34 69.95 -74.23
C THR A 212 -31.12 68.85 -73.50
N GLU A 213 -32.44 68.88 -73.61
CA GLU A 213 -33.35 67.97 -72.89
C GLU A 213 -33.08 66.48 -73.17
N ARG A 214 -32.59 66.14 -74.37
CA ARG A 214 -32.19 64.77 -74.74
C ARG A 214 -30.89 64.31 -74.08
N GLU A 215 -29.99 65.23 -73.74
CA GLU A 215 -28.74 64.91 -73.04
C GLU A 215 -29.01 64.68 -71.54
N TRP A 216 -30.03 65.34 -70.97
CA TRP A 216 -30.54 65.02 -69.64
C TRP A 216 -31.18 63.63 -69.57
N GLU A 217 -32.01 63.25 -70.54
CA GLU A 217 -32.54 61.88 -70.65
C GLU A 217 -31.40 60.85 -70.71
N ALA A 218 -30.38 61.06 -71.58
CA ALA A 218 -29.22 60.18 -71.65
C ALA A 218 -28.44 60.10 -70.31
N PHE A 219 -28.25 61.23 -69.63
CA PHE A 219 -27.60 61.27 -68.31
C PHE A 219 -28.39 60.48 -67.25
N PHE A 220 -29.71 60.68 -67.17
CA PHE A 220 -30.55 59.93 -66.22
C PHE A 220 -30.66 58.44 -66.58
N TYR A 221 -30.61 58.07 -67.86
CA TYR A 221 -30.58 56.66 -68.29
C TYR A 221 -29.28 55.97 -67.86
N ILE A 222 -28.13 56.63 -68.07
CA ILE A 222 -26.82 56.15 -67.60
C ILE A 222 -26.80 56.04 -66.07
N LEU A 223 -27.34 57.03 -65.36
CA LEU A 223 -27.44 57.02 -63.90
C LEU A 223 -28.31 55.85 -63.40
N ARG A 224 -29.43 55.55 -64.07
CA ARG A 224 -30.29 54.40 -63.76
C ARG A 224 -29.56 53.06 -63.96
N VAL A 225 -28.81 52.92 -65.05
CA VAL A 225 -28.02 51.71 -65.33
C VAL A 225 -26.91 51.53 -64.29
N LEU A 226 -26.24 52.61 -63.86
CA LEU A 226 -25.22 52.55 -62.81
C LEU A 226 -25.79 52.15 -61.44
N ILE A 227 -27.00 52.61 -61.09
CA ILE A 227 -27.68 52.20 -59.85
C ILE A 227 -28.01 50.69 -59.90
N ILE A 228 -28.59 50.20 -61.00
CA ILE A 228 -28.91 48.76 -61.16
C ILE A 228 -27.64 47.89 -61.11
N LEU A 229 -26.55 48.33 -61.75
CA LEU A 229 -25.26 47.64 -61.67
C LEU A 229 -24.67 47.63 -60.25
N HIS A 230 -24.88 48.69 -59.47
CA HIS A 230 -24.44 48.76 -58.08
C HIS A 230 -25.27 47.83 -57.17
N GLU A 231 -26.59 47.74 -57.38
CA GLU A 231 -27.47 46.79 -56.69
C GLU A 231 -27.02 45.35 -56.94
N VAL A 232 -26.88 44.95 -58.21
CA VAL A 232 -26.43 43.60 -58.63
C VAL A 232 -25.02 43.27 -58.13
N ALA A 233 -24.10 44.24 -58.13
CA ALA A 233 -22.76 44.06 -57.56
C ALA A 233 -22.76 43.92 -56.02
N SER A 234 -23.80 44.40 -55.34
CA SER A 234 -23.98 44.24 -53.89
C SER A 234 -24.60 42.89 -53.52
N GLU A 235 -25.50 42.37 -54.35
CA GLU A 235 -26.13 41.04 -54.18
C GLU A 235 -25.15 39.91 -54.52
N ASN A 236 -24.31 40.08 -55.56
CA ASN A 236 -23.27 39.11 -55.89
C ASN A 236 -22.19 39.00 -54.78
N ARG A 237 -22.07 40.00 -53.90
CA ARG A 237 -21.20 39.95 -52.71
C ARG A 237 -21.87 39.32 -51.47
N ARG A 238 -23.10 38.79 -51.60
CA ARG A 238 -23.84 38.07 -50.55
C ARG A 238 -24.05 36.58 -50.81
N GLN A 239 -23.59 36.05 -51.95
CA GLN A 239 -23.65 34.61 -52.25
C GLN A 239 -22.29 33.86 -52.16
N ASP A 240 -21.17 34.57 -52.05
CA ASP A 240 -19.82 34.00 -51.82
C ASP A 240 -19.53 33.64 -50.34
N SER A 241 -20.50 33.08 -49.61
CA SER A 241 -20.20 32.43 -48.31
C SER A 241 -21.13 31.29 -47.88
N THR A 242 -21.87 30.64 -48.80
CA THR A 242 -22.57 29.38 -48.50
C THR A 242 -22.73 28.45 -49.71
N SER A 243 -21.72 27.63 -50.02
CA SER A 243 -21.86 26.18 -50.30
C SER A 243 -20.60 25.56 -50.95
N SER A 244 -19.97 24.59 -50.27
CA SER A 244 -19.37 23.40 -50.93
C SER A 244 -18.80 22.40 -49.92
N SER A 245 -19.55 21.32 -49.64
CA SER A 245 -18.97 20.04 -49.20
C SER A 245 -19.97 18.89 -49.39
N THR A 246 -20.02 18.35 -50.61
CA THR A 246 -20.64 17.04 -50.90
C THR A 246 -19.55 16.02 -51.26
N PRO A 247 -19.69 14.73 -50.90
CA PRO A 247 -18.67 13.70 -51.07
C PRO A 247 -18.76 13.01 -52.45
N PHE A 248 -17.72 12.25 -52.84
CA PHE A 248 -17.81 10.79 -53.12
C PHE A 248 -16.54 10.20 -53.79
N SER A 249 -16.00 9.15 -53.15
CA SER A 249 -15.30 7.94 -53.67
C SER A 249 -14.20 7.96 -54.78
N GLY A 250 -13.15 7.16 -54.55
CA GLY A 250 -12.15 6.75 -55.55
C GLY A 250 -11.05 5.84 -54.97
N SER A 251 -11.10 4.53 -55.21
CA SER A 251 -10.08 3.52 -54.79
C SER A 251 -8.81 3.59 -55.68
N THR A 252 -7.63 3.01 -55.39
CA THR A 252 -7.23 1.62 -54.99
C THR A 252 -5.76 1.64 -54.45
N SER A 253 -5.14 0.65 -53.80
CA SER A 253 -5.47 -0.67 -53.20
C SER A 253 -4.23 -1.22 -52.47
N GLY A 254 -4.36 -2.16 -51.51
CA GLY A 254 -3.20 -2.90 -50.94
C GLY A 254 -3.40 -3.45 -49.52
N THR A 255 -4.00 -4.64 -49.39
CA THR A 255 -4.19 -5.45 -48.15
C THR A 255 -2.95 -6.30 -47.79
N PRO A 256 -2.90 -7.15 -46.72
CA PRO A 256 -3.83 -7.46 -45.59
C PRO A 256 -3.10 -7.44 -44.19
N ARG A 257 -3.54 -8.05 -43.07
CA ARG A 257 -4.81 -8.08 -42.28
C ARG A 257 -4.69 -9.17 -41.18
N SER A 258 -4.96 -8.87 -39.88
CA SER A 258 -5.43 -9.77 -38.78
C SER A 258 -5.04 -9.23 -37.39
N SER A 259 -5.75 -9.45 -36.27
CA SER A 259 -7.16 -9.81 -35.97
C SER A 259 -7.42 -9.67 -34.44
N PHE A 260 -8.70 -9.61 -34.02
CA PHE A 260 -9.24 -9.61 -32.63
C PHE A 260 -8.89 -8.41 -31.71
N GLY A 261 -9.77 -7.93 -30.83
CA GLY A 261 -11.21 -8.20 -30.64
C GLY A 261 -11.75 -7.67 -29.30
N GLY A 262 -13.05 -7.33 -29.24
CA GLY A 262 -13.83 -7.17 -28.00
C GLY A 262 -13.78 -5.79 -27.31
N SER A 263 -14.95 -5.21 -27.03
CA SER A 263 -15.12 -3.98 -26.24
C SER A 263 -16.29 -4.12 -25.27
N THR A 264 -16.16 -3.59 -24.05
CA THR A 264 -17.28 -3.04 -23.26
C THR A 264 -16.79 -1.90 -22.37
N THR A 265 -17.67 -0.93 -22.15
CA THR A 265 -17.37 0.42 -21.63
C THR A 265 -17.86 0.63 -20.20
N SER A 266 -17.25 1.58 -19.47
CA SER A 266 -18.02 2.62 -18.73
C SER A 266 -17.11 3.71 -18.17
N ASN A 267 -17.58 4.96 -18.26
CA ASN A 267 -16.88 6.19 -17.84
C ASN A 267 -16.92 6.43 -16.32
N GLN A 268 -15.97 7.23 -15.80
CA GLN A 268 -16.26 8.62 -15.36
C GLN A 268 -14.99 9.37 -14.91
N SER A 269 -14.95 10.68 -15.20
CA SER A 269 -13.79 11.54 -14.97
C SER A 269 -14.20 12.95 -14.48
N SER A 270 -13.76 13.34 -13.27
CA SER A 270 -13.41 14.73 -12.87
C SER A 270 -14.54 15.82 -12.94
N PRO A 271 -14.32 17.09 -12.51
CA PRO A 271 -13.10 17.75 -12.00
C PRO A 271 -13.26 18.58 -10.69
N ARG A 272 -12.17 19.28 -10.31
CA ARG A 272 -12.09 20.36 -9.30
C ARG A 272 -12.35 21.75 -9.93
N SER A 273 -12.83 22.72 -9.14
CA SER A 273 -12.40 24.14 -9.20
C SER A 273 -12.69 24.85 -7.85
N SER A 274 -12.41 26.16 -7.74
CA SER A 274 -12.12 26.86 -6.47
C SER A 274 -12.62 28.33 -6.46
N PHE A 275 -12.54 28.99 -5.28
CA PHE A 275 -12.53 30.43 -4.95
C PHE A 275 -13.79 31.16 -4.44
N GLY A 276 -13.59 31.94 -3.36
CA GLY A 276 -14.20 33.27 -3.17
C GLY A 276 -14.73 33.62 -1.75
N GLY A 277 -14.14 34.60 -1.06
CA GLY A 277 -14.79 35.34 0.06
C GLY A 277 -13.94 35.58 1.32
N SER A 278 -13.60 36.85 1.63
CA SER A 278 -12.69 37.27 2.71
C SER A 278 -13.35 38.15 3.78
N THR A 279 -12.53 38.50 4.81
CA THR A 279 -12.70 39.46 5.93
C THR A 279 -13.48 38.95 7.17
N THR A 280 -13.29 39.46 8.41
CA THR A 280 -12.45 40.59 8.92
C THR A 280 -11.80 40.24 10.29
N SER A 281 -11.06 41.16 10.92
CA SER A 281 -10.25 40.97 12.15
C SER A 281 -10.95 41.29 13.48
N ASP A 282 -10.36 40.76 14.56
CA ASP A 282 -9.80 41.49 15.72
C ASP A 282 -10.34 41.36 17.17
N ARG A 283 -9.36 41.13 18.05
CA ARG A 283 -9.13 41.63 19.42
C ARG A 283 -9.92 41.21 20.69
N SER A 284 -9.10 40.88 21.68
CA SER A 284 -9.18 41.24 23.12
C SER A 284 -9.78 40.26 24.13
N THR A 285 -8.94 39.91 25.11
CA THR A 285 -9.29 39.42 26.45
C THR A 285 -9.97 40.54 27.28
N PRO A 286 -10.60 40.22 28.43
CA PRO A 286 -9.84 40.32 29.68
C PRO A 286 -10.12 39.23 30.74
N ARG A 287 -9.35 39.33 31.83
CA ARG A 287 -9.31 38.48 33.03
C ARG A 287 -9.84 39.30 34.23
N SER A 288 -10.23 38.60 35.31
CA SER A 288 -10.34 39.05 36.72
C SER A 288 -11.79 39.19 37.24
N SER A 289 -12.18 38.95 38.49
CA SER A 289 -11.75 38.17 39.69
C SER A 289 -12.77 38.51 40.81
N TYR A 290 -12.79 37.69 41.89
CA TYR A 290 -13.13 38.04 43.29
C TYR A 290 -14.58 37.95 43.86
N SER A 291 -14.66 37.19 44.98
CA SER A 291 -15.59 37.24 46.14
C SER A 291 -17.12 37.16 45.96
N GLY A 292 -17.90 36.44 46.80
CA GLY A 292 -17.59 35.49 47.90
C GLY A 292 -18.73 35.34 48.94
N TRP A 293 -18.52 34.46 49.94
CA TRP A 293 -19.18 34.34 51.29
C TRP A 293 -20.48 33.52 51.52
N THR A 294 -20.39 32.60 52.52
CA THR A 294 -21.45 32.05 53.44
C THR A 294 -22.56 31.12 52.87
N ALA A 295 -23.17 30.17 53.61
CA ALA A 295 -23.10 29.76 55.03
C ALA A 295 -23.34 28.24 55.27
N SER A 296 -22.87 27.77 56.44
CA SER A 296 -23.35 26.68 57.34
C SER A 296 -24.38 25.62 56.89
N ASN A 297 -24.11 24.35 57.21
CA ASN A 297 -24.84 23.67 58.30
C ASN A 297 -24.11 22.44 58.88
N SER A 298 -24.39 22.13 60.15
CA SER A 298 -23.69 21.15 60.98
C SER A 298 -24.52 19.90 61.29
N SER A 299 -23.86 18.77 61.56
CA SER A 299 -24.31 17.74 62.52
C SER A 299 -23.22 16.68 62.82
N THR A 300 -22.99 16.43 64.10
CA THR A 300 -22.24 15.31 64.73
C THR A 300 -23.00 14.96 66.03
N PRO A 301 -22.54 14.13 67.01
CA PRO A 301 -21.47 13.13 67.05
C PRO A 301 -21.88 11.77 67.72
N ARG A 302 -20.93 10.81 67.81
CA ARG A 302 -20.62 9.86 68.93
C ARG A 302 -19.59 8.83 68.41
N SER A 303 -18.36 8.72 68.90
CA SER A 303 -17.86 8.22 70.21
C SER A 303 -18.25 6.74 70.45
N SER A 304 -17.37 5.81 70.87
CA SER A 304 -16.01 5.91 71.45
C SER A 304 -15.38 4.51 71.69
N PHE A 305 -14.04 4.45 71.91
CA PHE A 305 -13.29 3.45 72.70
C PHE A 305 -13.16 2.00 72.12
N SER A 306 -11.93 1.49 71.85
CA SER A 306 -10.97 0.78 72.74
C SER A 306 -11.22 -0.76 72.79
N GLU A 307 -10.28 -1.69 73.00
CA GLU A 307 -8.80 -1.74 72.93
C GLU A 307 -8.38 -3.23 72.99
N SER A 308 -7.17 -3.53 72.50
CA SER A 308 -6.31 -4.73 72.60
C SER A 308 -6.66 -5.90 73.56
N THR A 309 -6.45 -7.16 73.12
CA THR A 309 -5.39 -8.12 73.59
C THR A 309 -5.76 -9.62 73.42
N THR A 310 -4.74 -10.48 73.19
CA THR A 310 -4.48 -11.90 73.64
C THR A 310 -5.63 -12.92 73.88
N SER A 311 -5.47 -14.25 73.82
CA SER A 311 -4.42 -15.22 73.39
C SER A 311 -4.98 -16.66 73.50
N ASP A 312 -4.29 -17.64 72.90
CA ASP A 312 -4.24 -19.09 73.24
C ASP A 312 -5.51 -19.98 73.38
N GLY A 313 -5.47 -21.09 72.64
CA GLY A 313 -5.24 -22.41 73.27
C GLY A 313 -6.43 -23.34 73.55
N GLY A 314 -6.17 -24.66 73.44
CA GLY A 314 -6.98 -25.71 74.08
C GLY A 314 -7.62 -26.73 73.13
N ALA A 315 -7.24 -28.01 73.26
CA ALA A 315 -7.78 -29.12 72.50
C ALA A 315 -8.46 -30.18 73.40
N SER A 316 -9.30 -31.04 72.79
CA SER A 316 -9.62 -32.45 73.15
C SER A 316 -11.10 -32.82 73.38
N ARG A 317 -11.69 -33.58 72.43
CA ARG A 317 -12.14 -35.01 72.49
C ARG A 317 -12.54 -35.68 73.84
N PRO A 318 -13.25 -36.86 73.88
CA PRO A 318 -13.92 -37.69 72.83
C PRO A 318 -15.28 -38.38 73.29
N SER A 319 -15.65 -39.53 72.65
CA SER A 319 -16.57 -40.62 73.08
C SER A 319 -18.09 -40.50 72.78
N PHE A 320 -18.89 -41.56 72.47
CA PHE A 320 -18.62 -43.02 72.29
C PHE A 320 -19.76 -43.77 71.51
N SER A 321 -19.45 -44.96 70.98
CA SER A 321 -20.33 -46.13 70.62
C SER A 321 -21.34 -46.15 69.44
N ALA A 322 -21.47 -47.37 68.88
CA ALA A 322 -22.41 -47.85 67.83
C ALA A 322 -23.55 -48.72 68.46
N PRO A 323 -24.44 -49.50 67.75
CA PRO A 323 -24.13 -50.54 66.72
C PRO A 323 -25.14 -50.70 65.54
N ASN A 324 -24.84 -51.63 64.61
CA ASN A 324 -25.68 -52.08 63.47
C ASN A 324 -26.68 -53.21 63.84
N PRO A 325 -27.67 -53.50 62.97
CA PRO A 325 -27.81 -54.87 62.45
C PRO A 325 -28.09 -54.99 60.92
N PRO A 326 -27.84 -56.16 60.29
CA PRO A 326 -28.14 -56.49 58.87
C PRO A 326 -29.28 -57.56 58.78
N PRO A 327 -29.48 -58.35 57.70
CA PRO A 327 -29.24 -58.20 56.23
C PRO A 327 -30.53 -58.42 55.38
N GLU A 328 -30.50 -58.27 54.03
CA GLU A 328 -30.98 -59.29 53.05
C GLU A 328 -30.84 -58.90 51.56
N SER A 329 -31.13 -59.87 50.67
CA SER A 329 -30.65 -60.03 49.27
C SER A 329 -31.69 -59.66 48.16
N PRO A 330 -31.36 -59.71 46.83
CA PRO A 330 -31.92 -58.75 45.85
C PRO A 330 -32.82 -59.28 44.70
N ARG A 331 -33.42 -58.32 43.94
CA ARG A 331 -34.08 -58.38 42.60
C ARG A 331 -35.47 -59.08 42.55
N PRO A 332 -36.43 -58.67 41.67
CA PRO A 332 -36.25 -58.52 40.20
C PRO A 332 -37.03 -57.41 39.39
N THR A 333 -36.44 -57.06 38.23
CA THR A 333 -36.98 -56.94 36.84
C THR A 333 -38.19 -56.04 36.41
N GLN A 334 -37.87 -55.11 35.48
CA GLN A 334 -38.61 -54.50 34.33
C GLN A 334 -39.82 -53.54 34.47
N GLU A 335 -39.77 -52.49 33.62
CA GLU A 335 -40.82 -51.83 32.78
C GLU A 335 -42.19 -51.51 33.42
N ARG A 336 -42.84 -50.36 33.21
CA ARG A 336 -42.84 -49.27 32.19
C ARG A 336 -43.73 -48.16 32.84
N THR A 337 -43.48 -46.85 32.80
CA THR A 337 -43.80 -45.86 31.73
C THR A 337 -43.68 -44.44 32.32
N ASN A 338 -43.30 -43.46 31.50
CA ASN A 338 -43.77 -42.05 31.43
C ASN A 338 -43.97 -41.17 32.70
N GLU A 339 -43.48 -39.93 32.59
CA GLU A 339 -43.88 -38.71 33.35
C GLU A 339 -43.37 -38.57 34.81
N ASP A 340 -42.11 -38.14 34.97
CA ASP A 340 -41.71 -36.87 35.64
C ASP A 340 -40.18 -36.85 35.81
N PHE A 341 -39.50 -35.95 35.09
CA PHE A 341 -38.09 -35.65 35.36
C PHE A 341 -37.78 -34.21 34.99
N THR A 342 -37.91 -33.32 35.97
CA THR A 342 -37.42 -31.94 35.88
C THR A 342 -35.88 -31.95 35.81
N GLU A 343 -35.32 -31.56 34.66
CA GLU A 343 -33.87 -31.39 34.51
C GLU A 343 -33.33 -30.29 35.47
N PRO A 344 -32.29 -30.55 36.26
CA PRO A 344 -31.54 -29.49 36.91
C PRO A 344 -30.70 -28.74 35.86
N ALA A 345 -30.98 -27.45 35.67
CA ALA A 345 -30.35 -26.64 34.64
C ALA A 345 -28.81 -26.58 34.72
N GLU A 346 -28.20 -26.55 33.54
CA GLU A 346 -26.78 -26.26 33.29
C GLU A 346 -26.20 -25.15 34.19
N PRO A 347 -24.98 -25.31 34.74
CA PRO A 347 -24.30 -24.24 35.47
C PRO A 347 -23.90 -23.11 34.51
N SER A 348 -24.78 -22.12 34.39
CA SER A 348 -24.59 -20.88 33.65
C SER A 348 -23.19 -20.28 33.83
N TYR A 349 -22.49 -20.10 32.72
CA TYR A 349 -21.20 -19.40 32.62
C TYR A 349 -21.38 -17.89 32.89
N SER A 350 -21.66 -17.52 34.14
CA SER A 350 -21.87 -16.12 34.55
C SER A 350 -21.64 -15.91 36.04
N SER A 351 -20.38 -16.04 36.48
CA SER A 351 -19.95 -15.62 37.83
C SER A 351 -18.63 -14.85 37.85
N TYR A 352 -18.37 -14.04 36.83
CA TYR A 352 -17.52 -12.86 37.01
C TYR A 352 -18.38 -11.72 37.53
N GLN A 353 -18.46 -11.59 38.86
CA GLN A 353 -18.94 -10.31 39.41
C GLN A 353 -17.96 -9.22 39.00
N PRO A 354 -18.41 -8.14 38.33
CA PRO A 354 -17.56 -6.99 38.08
C PRO A 354 -17.27 -6.35 39.43
N ARG A 355 -16.03 -6.52 39.93
CA ARG A 355 -15.52 -5.63 40.97
C ARG A 355 -15.62 -4.20 40.42
N THR A 356 -16.47 -3.40 41.04
CA THR A 356 -16.64 -1.98 40.72
C THR A 356 -15.43 -1.19 41.24
N GLU A 357 -14.26 -1.46 40.67
CA GLU A 357 -13.07 -0.63 40.82
C GLU A 357 -13.24 0.59 39.91
N SER A 358 -13.52 1.73 40.55
CA SER A 358 -14.07 2.96 39.95
C SER A 358 -13.08 3.77 39.09
N ASN A 359 -12.15 3.12 38.39
CA ASN A 359 -11.16 3.76 37.51
C ASN A 359 -10.78 2.85 36.31
N PHE A 360 -11.76 2.43 35.51
CA PHE A 360 -11.48 1.67 34.28
C PHE A 360 -10.97 2.59 33.17
N VAL A 361 -9.68 2.92 33.18
CA VAL A 361 -9.02 3.65 32.08
C VAL A 361 -8.93 2.72 30.87
N PRO A 362 -9.65 2.98 29.75
CA PRO A 362 -9.58 2.12 28.58
C PRO A 362 -8.18 2.21 27.96
N LEU A 363 -7.59 1.05 27.64
CA LEU A 363 -6.29 1.01 26.98
C LEU A 363 -6.39 1.59 25.56
N PRO A 364 -5.49 2.49 25.17
CA PRO A 364 -5.48 3.03 23.82
C PRO A 364 -5.06 1.93 22.84
N LYS A 365 -5.70 1.86 21.66
CA LYS A 365 -5.30 0.92 20.59
C LYS A 365 -3.82 1.11 20.20
N TYR A 366 -3.33 2.34 20.25
CA TYR A 366 -1.95 2.71 19.97
C TYR A 366 -1.31 3.39 21.18
N SER A 367 -0.14 2.93 21.61
CA SER A 367 0.64 3.63 22.64
C SER A 367 1.00 5.04 22.17
N SER A 368 0.94 6.00 23.10
CA SER A 368 1.49 7.33 22.89
C SER A 368 2.97 7.24 22.50
N ARG A 369 3.38 8.11 21.56
CA ARG A 369 4.78 8.29 21.14
C ARG A 369 5.61 9.10 22.15
N ALA A 370 5.03 9.45 23.30
CA ALA A 370 5.74 10.14 24.38
C ALA A 370 6.99 9.36 24.79
N ARG A 371 8.09 10.07 25.07
CA ARG A 371 9.29 9.45 25.65
C ARG A 371 8.92 8.78 26.98
N TRP A 372 9.62 7.72 27.34
CA TRP A 372 9.47 7.10 28.66
C TRP A 372 10.28 7.91 29.66
N SER A 373 9.66 8.38 30.74
CA SER A 373 10.38 8.89 31.90
C SER A 373 11.10 7.76 32.64
N GLN A 374 12.10 8.11 33.46
CA GLN A 374 12.79 7.12 34.29
C GLN A 374 11.83 6.52 35.34
N ALA A 375 10.98 7.34 35.97
CA ALA A 375 9.98 6.89 36.93
C ALA A 375 8.97 5.88 36.33
N GLU A 376 8.54 6.07 35.07
CA GLU A 376 7.71 5.06 34.36
C GLU A 376 8.42 3.72 34.18
N LEU A 377 9.73 3.75 33.91
CA LEU A 377 10.54 2.55 33.70
C LEU A 377 10.76 1.80 35.03
N ASP A 378 11.09 2.52 36.09
CA ASP A 378 11.29 1.94 37.42
C ASP A 378 9.97 1.33 37.95
N ALA A 379 8.85 2.02 37.73
CA ALA A 379 7.52 1.51 38.05
C ALA A 379 7.13 0.28 37.20
N LEU A 380 7.49 0.24 35.91
CA LEU A 380 7.30 -0.94 35.05
C LEU A 380 8.07 -2.15 35.60
N LEU A 381 9.36 -1.98 35.89
CA LEU A 381 10.20 -3.07 36.41
C LEU A 381 9.69 -3.57 37.76
N LYS A 382 9.30 -2.65 38.66
CA LYS A 382 8.66 -2.98 39.94
C LYS A 382 7.35 -3.75 39.73
N LEU A 383 6.41 -3.24 38.94
CA LEU A 383 5.14 -3.91 38.67
C LEU A 383 5.32 -5.29 38.04
N ARG A 384 6.33 -5.48 37.17
CA ARG A 384 6.57 -6.78 36.54
C ARG A 384 7.22 -7.79 37.50
N ARG A 385 8.05 -7.34 38.43
CA ARG A 385 8.59 -8.17 39.52
C ARG A 385 7.49 -8.57 40.50
N ASP A 386 6.65 -7.62 40.90
CA ASP A 386 5.61 -7.81 41.90
C ASP A 386 4.41 -8.61 41.32
N HIS A 387 4.19 -8.57 39.99
CA HIS A 387 3.14 -9.33 39.28
C HIS A 387 3.69 -10.12 38.05
N PRO A 388 4.41 -11.25 38.24
CA PRO A 388 5.06 -11.97 37.15
C PRO A 388 4.10 -12.76 36.25
N ARG A 389 2.95 -13.18 36.76
CA ARG A 389 1.92 -13.95 36.03
C ARG A 389 0.88 -13.09 35.31
N GLU A 390 0.85 -11.79 35.59
CA GLU A 390 -0.15 -10.88 35.02
C GLU A 390 0.07 -10.53 33.56
N THR A 391 -1.01 -10.14 32.90
CA THR A 391 -1.00 -9.70 31.50
C THR A 391 -0.28 -8.36 31.33
N TRP A 392 0.34 -8.14 30.17
CA TRP A 392 0.95 -6.84 29.85
C TRP A 392 -0.06 -5.70 29.79
N ASP A 393 -1.33 -6.00 29.52
CA ASP A 393 -2.45 -5.04 29.56
C ASP A 393 -2.90 -4.69 30.97
N TYR A 394 -2.75 -5.59 31.96
CA TYR A 394 -2.88 -5.24 33.38
C TYR A 394 -1.74 -4.28 33.80
N VAL A 395 -0.48 -4.61 33.46
CA VAL A 395 0.67 -3.73 33.76
C VAL A 395 0.52 -2.37 33.08
N ALA A 396 0.06 -2.32 31.82
CA ALA A 396 -0.21 -1.06 31.12
C ALA A 396 -1.32 -0.24 31.80
N ARG A 397 -2.45 -0.84 32.19
CA ARG A 397 -3.50 -0.11 32.92
C ARG A 397 -2.99 0.52 34.21
N ARG A 398 -2.18 -0.21 34.99
CA ARG A 398 -1.64 0.27 36.26
C ARG A 398 -0.59 1.38 36.08
N LEU A 399 0.22 1.32 35.02
CA LEU A 399 1.10 2.43 34.62
C LEU A 399 0.31 3.66 34.16
N ASN A 400 -0.69 3.48 33.29
CA ASN A 400 -1.51 4.57 32.79
C ASN A 400 -2.28 5.27 33.92
N SER A 401 -2.77 4.51 34.91
CA SER A 401 -3.43 5.04 36.11
C SER A 401 -2.49 5.84 37.03
N HIS A 402 -1.18 5.55 37.01
CA HIS A 402 -0.20 6.23 37.87
C HIS A 402 0.45 7.45 37.19
N PHE A 403 0.64 7.41 35.88
CA PHE A 403 1.37 8.44 35.13
C PHE A 403 0.51 9.22 34.13
N GLY A 404 -0.76 8.89 33.94
CA GLY A 404 -1.64 9.48 32.92
C GLY A 404 -1.24 9.19 31.46
N ASN A 405 -0.08 8.58 31.24
CA ASN A 405 0.48 8.32 29.93
C ASN A 405 -0.22 7.14 29.26
N ALA A 406 -0.80 7.36 28.09
CA ALA A 406 -1.57 6.36 27.35
C ALA A 406 -0.66 5.29 26.70
N ARG A 407 -0.17 4.31 27.48
CA ARG A 407 0.59 3.14 26.99
C ARG A 407 -0.36 1.97 26.67
N ASN A 408 0.04 1.08 25.76
CA ASN A 408 -0.63 -0.21 25.53
C ASN A 408 0.27 -1.38 25.94
N GLY A 409 -0.29 -2.58 26.21
CA GLY A 409 0.48 -3.71 26.73
C GLY A 409 1.65 -4.12 25.83
N ASN A 410 1.51 -3.98 24.51
CA ASN A 410 2.60 -4.24 23.57
C ASN A 410 3.80 -3.28 23.76
N ALA A 411 3.56 -1.98 23.92
CA ALA A 411 4.63 -1.01 24.18
C ALA A 411 5.33 -1.29 25.53
N VAL A 412 4.58 -1.66 26.56
CA VAL A 412 5.09 -2.04 27.87
C VAL A 412 5.97 -3.30 27.79
N ARG A 413 5.50 -4.35 27.10
CA ARG A 413 6.25 -5.59 26.85
C ARG A 413 7.56 -5.33 26.09
N LEU A 414 7.51 -4.52 25.03
CA LEU A 414 8.69 -4.17 24.24
C LEU A 414 9.70 -3.33 25.05
N LYS A 415 9.23 -2.39 25.88
CA LYS A 415 10.12 -1.59 26.73
C LYS A 415 10.79 -2.46 27.79
N HIS A 416 10.04 -3.33 28.48
CA HIS A 416 10.59 -4.26 29.46
C HIS A 416 11.68 -5.16 28.84
N SER A 417 11.36 -5.83 27.72
CA SER A 417 12.29 -6.73 27.00
C SER A 417 13.58 -6.04 26.52
N LYS A 418 13.59 -4.71 26.39
CA LYS A 418 14.78 -3.90 26.05
C LYS A 418 15.64 -3.47 27.24
N HIS A 419 15.18 -3.65 28.48
CA HIS A 419 15.93 -3.27 29.70
C HIS A 419 16.24 -4.50 30.58
N THR A 420 15.66 -5.66 30.28
CA THR A 420 16.02 -6.96 30.85
C THR A 420 16.78 -7.85 29.86
N ARG A 421 17.35 -7.24 28.83
CA ARG A 421 18.39 -7.75 27.93
C ARG A 421 19.56 -6.80 28.04
#